data_AF-A0A060C512-F1
#
_entry.id   AF-A0A060C512-F1
#
_cell.length_a   1.000
_cell.length_b   1.000
_cell.length_c   1.000
_cell.angle_alpha   90.00
_cell.angle_beta   90.00
_cell.angle_gamma   90.00
#
_symmetry.space_group_name_H-M   'P 1'
#
loop_
_entity.id
_entity.type
_entity.pdbx_description
1 polymer ?
#
loop_
_entity_poly.entity_id
_entity_poly.type
_entity_poly.pdbx_seq_one_letter_code
_entity_poly.pdbx_strand_id
1 'polypeptide(L)' 'MAGITREKAEQIWYRALTVYMTSDTDYAHARTYTVEAATDLYGAGSAEVVAVNAAWDAVLVEAASDPV' A
#
# COMPACT_ATOMS: atom_id res chain seq x y z
N MET A 1 13.66 -9.27 6.26
CA MET A 1 12.22 -9.19 6.01
C MET A 1 11.85 -10.23 4.99
N ALA A 2 10.77 -10.98 5.21
CA ALA A 2 10.22 -11.86 4.18
C ALA A 2 9.29 -11.02 3.29
N GLY A 3 9.55 -10.98 1.98
CA GLY A 3 8.62 -10.37 1.04
C GLY A 3 7.29 -11.12 1.02
N ILE A 4 6.23 -10.44 0.59
CA ILE A 4 4.94 -11.09 0.33
C ILE A 4 4.98 -11.85 -0.99
N THR A 5 4.10 -12.84 -1.15
CA THR A 5 3.94 -13.53 -2.44
C THR A 5 3.37 -12.58 -3.49
N ARG A 6 3.60 -12.89 -4.77
CA ARG A 6 3.04 -12.10 -5.88
C ARG A 6 1.52 -12.01 -5.82
N GLU A 7 0.85 -13.11 -5.45
CA GLU A 7 -0.61 -13.14 -5.30
C GLU A 7 -1.12 -12.13 -4.27
N LYS A 8 -0.46 -12.05 -3.10
CA LYS A 8 -0.84 -11.06 -2.07
C LYS A 8 -0.59 -9.63 -2.55
N ALA A 9 0.52 -9.39 -3.25
CA ALA A 9 0.83 -8.09 -3.82
C ALA A 9 -0.22 -7.66 -4.86
N GLU A 10 -0.62 -8.57 -5.74
CA GLU A 10 -1.67 -8.32 -6.75
C GLU A 10 -3.00 -7.96 -6.09
N GLN A 11 -3.41 -8.65 -5.02
CA GLN A 11 -4.64 -8.35 -4.28
C GLN A 11 -4.61 -6.96 -3.63
N ILE A 12 -3.48 -6.58 -3.02
CA ILE A 12 -3.31 -5.26 -2.38
C ILE A 12 -3.42 -4.16 -3.42
N TRP A 13 -2.67 -4.27 -4.53
CA TRP A 13 -2.69 -3.27 -5.59
C TRP A 13 -4.06 -3.16 -6.26
N TYR A 14 -4.72 -4.28 -6.53
CA TYR A 14 -6.05 -4.30 -7.13
C TYR A 14 -7.08 -3.61 -6.22
N ARG A 15 -7.06 -3.91 -4.91
CA ARG A 15 -7.93 -3.23 -3.95
C ARG A 15 -7.63 -1.73 -3.90
N ALA A 16 -6.35 -1.36 -3.79
CA ALA A 16 -5.99 0.05 -3.70
C ALA A 16 -6.49 0.85 -4.92
N LEU A 17 -6.28 0.30 -6.13
CA LEU A 17 -6.70 0.90 -7.39
C LEU A 17 -8.22 1.07 -7.52
N THR A 18 -8.98 0.09 -7.03
CA THR A 18 -10.44 0.06 -7.26
C THR A 18 -11.25 0.72 -6.14
N VAL A 19 -10.69 0.83 -4.94
CA VAL A 19 -11.41 1.33 -3.75
C VAL A 19 -10.96 2.75 -3.36
N TYR A 20 -9.67 3.07 -3.48
CA TYR A 20 -9.13 4.34 -2.95
C TYR A 20 -8.56 5.26 -4.03
N MET A 21 -7.96 4.71 -5.09
CA MET A 21 -7.33 5.54 -6.12
C MET A 21 -8.34 6.21 -7.06
N THR A 22 -7.99 7.41 -7.50
CA THR A 22 -8.71 8.23 -8.47
C THR A 22 -7.79 8.59 -9.64
N SER A 23 -8.28 9.35 -10.63
CA SER A 23 -7.47 9.81 -11.76
C SER A 23 -6.30 10.73 -11.36
N ASP A 24 -6.39 11.38 -10.20
CA ASP A 24 -5.39 12.34 -9.72
C ASP A 24 -4.46 11.74 -8.65
N THR A 25 -4.47 10.42 -8.48
CA THR A 25 -3.61 9.74 -7.49
C THR A 25 -2.13 9.81 -7.91
N ASP A 26 -1.31 10.40 -7.04
CA ASP A 26 0.15 10.40 -7.15
C ASP A 26 0.80 9.27 -6.33
N TYR A 27 2.14 9.21 -6.33
CA TYR A 27 2.87 8.17 -5.60
C TYR A 27 2.71 8.25 -4.07
N ALA A 28 2.59 9.44 -3.50
CA ALA A 28 2.45 9.60 -2.06
C ALA A 28 1.08 9.08 -1.58
N HIS A 29 0.02 9.38 -2.32
CA HIS A 29 -1.31 8.84 -2.09
C HIS A 29 -1.36 7.34 -2.38
N ALA A 30 -0.71 6.88 -3.46
CA ALA A 30 -0.62 5.45 -3.76
C ALA A 30 0.06 4.65 -2.63
N ARG A 31 1.06 5.22 -1.96
CA ARG A 31 1.64 4.64 -0.74
C ARG A 31 0.61 4.51 0.36
N THR A 32 -0.07 5.60 0.71
CA THR A 32 -1.11 5.58 1.76
C THR A 32 -2.18 4.52 1.45
N TYR A 33 -2.72 4.52 0.23
CA TYR A 33 -3.81 3.63 -0.16
C TYR A 33 -3.42 2.16 -0.28
N THR A 34 -2.18 1.85 -0.68
CA THR A 34 -1.72 0.45 -0.68
C THR A 34 -1.45 -0.07 0.73
N VAL A 35 -1.05 0.79 1.67
CA VAL A 35 -0.95 0.45 3.11
C VAL A 35 -2.34 0.24 3.71
N GLU A 36 -3.32 1.10 3.39
CA GLU A 36 -4.73 0.92 3.80
C GLU A 36 -5.31 -0.36 3.22
N ALA A 37 -5.10 -0.63 1.93
CA ALA A 37 -5.53 -1.87 1.28
C ALA A 37 -4.94 -3.12 1.95
N ALA A 38 -3.65 -3.09 2.31
CA ALA A 38 -3.02 -4.19 3.03
C ALA A 38 -3.58 -4.36 4.45
N THR A 39 -3.87 -3.24 5.13
CA THR A 39 -4.49 -3.23 6.46
C THR A 39 -5.89 -3.82 6.41
N ASP A 40 -6.69 -3.48 5.41
CA ASP A 40 -8.05 -4.00 5.23
C ASP A 40 -8.08 -5.50 4.92
N LEU A 41 -7.13 -5.99 4.13
CA LEU A 41 -7.08 -7.40 3.72
C LEU A 41 -6.47 -8.31 4.79
N TYR A 42 -5.47 -7.83 5.53
CA TYR A 42 -4.63 -8.68 6.39
C TYR A 42 -4.54 -8.21 7.84
N GLY A 43 -5.08 -7.04 8.16
CA GLY A 43 -5.07 -6.44 9.49
C GLY A 43 -3.87 -5.53 9.74
N ALA A 44 -4.05 -4.60 10.69
CA ALA A 44 -2.99 -3.72 11.15
C ALA A 44 -1.86 -4.51 11.81
N GLY A 45 -0.61 -4.15 11.52
CA GLY A 45 0.58 -4.84 12.04
C GLY A 45 0.90 -6.19 11.38
N SER A 46 0.17 -6.56 10.32
CA SER A 46 0.46 -7.75 9.52
C SER A 46 1.82 -7.66 8.80
N ALA A 47 2.36 -8.82 8.42
CA ALA A 47 3.61 -8.87 7.66
C ALA A 47 3.47 -8.18 6.29
N GLU A 48 2.25 -8.18 5.73
CA GLU A 48 1.89 -7.53 4.50
C GLU A 48 1.98 -6.01 4.60
N VAL A 49 1.43 -5.42 5.67
CA VAL A 49 1.55 -3.97 5.93
C VAL A 49 3.02 -3.58 6.10
N VAL A 50 3.80 -4.37 6.82
CA VAL A 50 5.24 -4.10 7.00
C VAL A 50 5.99 -4.20 5.67
N ALA A 51 5.68 -5.22 4.85
CA ALA A 51 6.31 -5.40 3.55
C ALA A 51 5.97 -4.29 2.56
N VAL A 52 4.72 -3.81 2.53
CA VAL A 52 4.30 -2.69 1.68
C VAL A 52 5.01 -1.41 2.09
N ASN A 53 5.07 -1.09 3.39
CA ASN A 53 5.82 0.07 3.89
C ASN A 53 7.30 -0.01 3.47
N ALA A 54 7.94 -1.16 3.71
CA ALA A 54 9.33 -1.37 3.32
C ALA A 54 9.58 -1.23 1.82
N ALA A 55 8.63 -1.66 0.98
CA ALA A 55 8.74 -1.53 -0.48
C ALA A 55 8.70 -0.06 -0.93
N TRP A 56 7.84 0.76 -0.34
CA TRP A 56 7.79 2.20 -0.63
C TRP A 56 9.00 2.96 -0.10
N ASP A 57 9.48 2.61 1.10
CA ASP A 57 10.71 3.18 1.66
C ASP A 57 11.92 2.87 0.75
N ALA A 58 11.99 1.67 0.17
CA ALA A 58 13.07 1.27 -0.74
C ALA A 58 13.12 2.08 -2.04
N VAL A 59 12.00 2.70 -2.45
CA VAL A 59 11.91 3.57 -3.62
C VAL A 59 11.81 5.06 -3.27
N LEU A 60 12.07 5.41 -1.99
CA LEU A 60 12.15 6.79 -1.50
C LEU A 60 10.87 7.62 -1.68
N VAL A 61 9.71 6.98 -1.59
CA VAL A 61 8.40 7.65 -1.66
C VAL A 61 7.82 7.75 -0.27
N GLU A 62 7.63 8.95 0.26
CA GLU A 62 6.98 9.20 1.55
C GLU A 62 5.45 9.11 1.45
N ALA A 63 4.78 8.86 2.58
CA ALA A 63 3.32 8.85 2.62
C ALA A 63 2.77 10.27 2.42
N ALA A 64 1.57 10.40 1.85
CA ALA A 64 0.92 11.70 1.70
C ALA A 64 0.78 12.40 3.06
N SER A 65 1.13 13.69 3.11
CA SER A 65 1.10 14.52 4.33
C SER A 65 -0.32 14.96 4.71
N ASP A 66 -1.23 14.98 3.73
CA ASP A 66 -2.60 15.43 3.92
C ASP A 66 -3.53 14.22 4.01
N PRO A 67 -4.45 14.19 5.00
CA PRO A 67 -5.49 13.19 5.02
C PRO A 67 -6.50 13.55 3.92
N VAL A 68 -6.81 12.57 3.07
CA VAL A 68 -8.00 12.64 2.21
C VAL A 68 -9.23 12.31 3.04
#